data_AF-A0A9E4RMV7-F1
#
_entry.id   AF-A0A9E4RMV7-F1
#
_cell.length_a   1.000
_cell.length_b   1.000
_cell.length_c   1.000
_cell.angle_alpha   90.00
_cell.angle_beta   90.00
_cell.angle_gamma   90.00
#
_symmetry.space_group_name_H-M   'P 1'
#
loop_
_entity.id
_entity.type
_entity.pdbx_description
1 polymer ?
#
loop_
_entity_poly.entity_id
_entity_poly.type
_entity_poly.pdbx_seq_one_letter_code
_entity_poly.pdbx_strand_id
1 'polypeptide(L)'
;MFRVNHIHLKSPDPKKTAQWYVDVFGAKITGEGTGMGGATTVRMEIEGTRINVTSAPAGETLPQGTSESHYGLEHFGFDTDDIEAAM
;
A
#
# COMPACT_ATOMS: atom_id res chain seq x y z
N MET A 1 17.94 14.38 -1.39
CA MET A 1 16.60 15.01 -1.27
C MET A 1 15.62 13.95 -0.81
N PHE A 2 14.72 14.24 0.14
CA PHE A 2 13.69 13.29 0.57
C PHE A 2 12.36 13.56 -0.13
N ARG A 3 11.72 12.53 -0.68
CA ARG A 3 10.39 12.62 -1.31
C ARG A 3 9.55 11.41 -0.89
N VAL A 4 8.26 11.60 -0.63
CA VAL A 4 7.35 10.48 -0.41
C VAL A 4 7.39 9.56 -1.64
N ASN A 5 7.81 8.31 -1.43
CA ASN A 5 7.83 7.31 -2.49
C ASN A 5 6.46 6.63 -2.59
N HIS A 6 5.94 6.14 -1.46
CA HIS A 6 4.64 5.48 -1.42
C HIS A 6 4.05 5.42 0.00
N ILE A 7 2.75 5.15 0.05
CA ILE A 7 2.02 4.70 1.25
C ILE A 7 1.56 3.27 1.00
N HIS A 8 1.69 2.39 2.00
CA HIS A 8 1.21 1.02 1.94
C HIS A 8 0.20 0.77 3.06
N LEU A 9 -0.99 0.29 2.68
CA LEU A 9 -2.00 -0.21 3.59
C LEU A 9 -2.42 -1.65 3.28
N LYS A 10 -2.94 -2.33 4.30
CA LYS A 10 -3.54 -3.65 4.17
C LYS A 10 -5.06 -3.57 4.27
N SER A 11 -5.75 -4.32 3.41
CA SER A 11 -7.22 -4.33 3.34
C SER A 11 -7.75 -5.76 3.18
N PRO A 12 -8.89 -6.13 3.79
CA PRO A 12 -9.55 -7.40 3.51
C PRO A 12 -10.00 -7.53 2.05
N ASP A 13 -10.21 -6.41 1.34
CA ASP A 13 -10.55 -6.40 -0.08
C ASP A 13 -9.77 -5.28 -0.80
N PRO A 14 -8.56 -5.59 -1.32
CA PRO A 14 -7.72 -4.60 -1.99
C PRO A 14 -8.37 -3.96 -3.21
N LYS A 15 -9.19 -4.70 -3.97
CA LYS A 15 -9.84 -4.19 -5.18
C LYS A 15 -10.94 -3.21 -4.83
N LYS A 16 -11.79 -3.54 -3.85
CA LYS A 16 -12.82 -2.62 -3.36
C LYS A 16 -12.22 -1.37 -2.73
N THR A 17 -11.14 -1.51 -1.96
CA THR A 17 -10.42 -0.36 -1.41
C THR A 17 -9.83 0.52 -2.51
N ALA A 18 -9.16 -0.06 -3.50
CA ALA A 18 -8.63 0.71 -4.62
C ALA A 18 -9.73 1.43 -5.39
N GLN A 19 -10.86 0.78 -5.66
CA GLN A 19 -12.00 1.42 -6.33
C GLN A 19 -12.53 2.62 -5.53
N TRP A 20 -12.61 2.52 -4.19
CA TRP A 20 -12.99 3.65 -3.36
C TRP A 20 -12.02 4.84 -3.51
N TYR A 21 -10.71 4.60 -3.59
CA TYR A 21 -9.74 5.67 -3.86
C TYR A 21 -9.89 6.29 -5.25
N VAL A 22 -10.23 5.47 -6.26
CA VAL A 22 -10.56 5.97 -7.61
C VAL A 22 -11.78 6.88 -7.54
N ASP A 23 -12.86 6.43 -6.90
CA ASP A 23 -14.13 7.13 -6.88
C ASP A 23 -14.08 8.44 -6.06
N VAL A 24 -13.35 8.43 -4.94
CA VAL A 24 -13.34 9.55 -3.99
C VAL A 24 -12.21 10.55 -4.27
N PHE A 25 -11.04 10.08 -4.70
CA PHE A 25 -9.85 10.91 -4.87
C PHE A 25 -9.36 10.99 -6.31
N GLY A 26 -10.03 10.35 -7.26
CA GLY A 26 -9.59 10.31 -8.65
C GLY A 26 -8.28 9.54 -8.84
N ALA A 27 -8.00 8.58 -7.95
CA ALA A 27 -6.81 7.74 -8.07
C ALA A 27 -6.79 6.98 -9.40
N LYS A 28 -5.59 6.72 -9.92
CA LYS A 28 -5.40 5.90 -11.13
C LYS A 28 -4.83 4.55 -10.72
N ILE A 29 -5.51 3.45 -11.06
CA ILE A 29 -4.94 2.11 -10.88
C ILE A 29 -3.78 1.95 -11.87
N THR A 30 -2.59 1.65 -11.35
CA THR A 30 -1.35 1.50 -12.12
C THR A 30 -0.87 0.05 -12.20
N GLY A 31 -1.48 -0.86 -11.44
CA GLY A 31 -1.26 -2.29 -11.61
C GLY A 31 -1.99 -3.16 -10.58
N GLU A 32 -2.23 -4.41 -10.97
CA GLU A 32 -2.81 -5.45 -10.13
C GLU A 32 -1.93 -6.71 -10.20
N GLY A 33 -1.92 -7.50 -9.14
CA GLY A 33 -1.23 -8.78 -9.14
C GLY A 33 -1.22 -9.48 -7.80
N THR A 34 -0.35 -10.48 -7.69
CA THR A 34 -0.16 -11.27 -6.47
C THR A 34 1.21 -10.95 -5.87
N GLY A 35 1.22 -10.53 -4.61
CA GLY A 35 2.41 -10.24 -3.84
C GLY A 35 2.90 -11.44 -3.03
N MET A 36 3.79 -11.17 -2.08
CA MET A 36 4.33 -12.18 -1.17
C MET A 36 3.23 -12.88 -0.37
N GLY A 37 3.39 -14.19 -0.14
CA GLY A 37 2.40 -14.99 0.59
C GLY A 37 1.06 -15.14 -0.14
N GLY A 38 1.00 -14.86 -1.45
CA GLY A 38 -0.24 -14.95 -2.22
C GLY A 38 -1.20 -13.75 -2.02
N ALA A 39 -0.74 -12.67 -1.39
CA ALA A 39 -1.58 -11.50 -1.13
C ALA A 39 -2.03 -10.83 -2.42
N THR A 40 -3.32 -10.54 -2.55
CA THR A 40 -3.83 -9.70 -3.64
C THR A 40 -3.27 -8.29 -3.47
N THR A 41 -2.69 -7.74 -4.53
CA THR A 41 -2.03 -6.44 -4.53
C THR A 41 -2.63 -5.54 -5.60
N VAL A 42 -2.97 -4.31 -5.23
CA VAL A 42 -3.37 -3.25 -6.16
C VAL A 42 -2.49 -2.03 -5.90
N ARG A 43 -1.94 -1.45 -6.96
CA ARG A 43 -1.17 -0.20 -6.91
C ARG A 43 -1.94 0.89 -7.63
N MET A 44 -1.91 2.07 -7.05
CA MET A 44 -2.55 3.25 -7.60
C MET A 44 -1.69 4.49 -7.38
N GLU A 45 -2.05 5.57 -8.06
CA GLU A 45 -1.39 6.87 -7.96
C GLU A 45 -2.44 7.96 -7.74
N ILE A 46 -2.12 8.91 -6.86
CA ILE A 46 -2.86 10.15 -6.64
C ILE A 46 -1.84 11.29 -6.71
N GLU A 47 -1.95 12.17 -7.71
CA GLU A 47 -1.10 13.36 -7.86
C GLU A 47 0.41 13.08 -7.66
N GLY A 48 0.93 12.03 -8.30
CA GLY A 48 2.35 11.63 -8.19
C GLY A 48 2.71 10.84 -6.92
N THR A 49 1.79 10.63 -5.98
CA THR A 49 2.00 9.77 -4.80
C THR A 49 1.47 8.37 -5.06
N ARG A 50 2.32 7.36 -4.92
CA ARG A 50 1.93 5.95 -5.05
C ARG A 50 1.24 5.45 -3.78
N ILE A 51 0.13 4.74 -3.94
CA ILE A 51 -0.54 3.99 -2.87
C ILE A 51 -0.57 2.51 -3.24
N ASN A 52 -0.12 1.66 -2.33
CA ASN A 52 -0.20 0.21 -2.46
C ASN A 52 -1.24 -0.32 -1.46
N VAL A 53 -2.14 -1.18 -1.93
CA VAL A 53 -3.10 -1.90 -1.09
C VAL A 53 -2.89 -3.39 -1.27
N THR A 54 -2.67 -4.10 -0.17
CA THR A 54 -2.50 -5.56 -0.18
C THR A 54 -3.47 -6.27 0.75
N SER A 55 -3.84 -7.50 0.44
CA SER A 55 -4.57 -8.34 1.40
C SER A 55 -3.65 -8.91 2.48
N ALA A 56 -4.23 -9.64 3.44
CA ALA A 56 -3.49 -10.64 4.19
C ALA A 56 -2.90 -11.71 3.23
N PRO A 57 -1.85 -12.45 3.65
CA PRO A 57 -1.43 -13.66 2.96
C PRO A 57 -2.60 -14.64 2.76
N ALA A 58 -2.46 -15.52 1.78
CA ALA A 58 -3.51 -16.48 1.43
C ALA A 58 -3.85 -17.39 2.62
N GLY A 59 -5.13 -17.41 3.00
CA GLY A 59 -5.61 -18.21 4.13
C GLY A 59 -5.43 -17.57 5.50
N GLU A 60 -4.88 -16.36 5.57
CA GLU A 60 -4.68 -15.62 6.81
C GLU A 60 -5.70 -14.48 6.94
N THR A 61 -5.92 -14.05 8.19
CA THR A 61 -6.61 -12.81 8.51
C THR A 61 -5.71 -11.97 9.40
N LEU A 62 -5.84 -10.66 9.29
CA LEU A 62 -5.09 -9.73 10.13
C LEU A 62 -6.01 -9.13 11.19
N PRO A 63 -5.48 -8.85 12.39
CA PRO A 63 -6.22 -8.09 13.39
C PRO A 63 -6.47 -6.66 12.89
N GLN A 64 -7.41 -5.96 13.53
CA GLN A 64 -7.62 -4.54 13.33
C GLN A 64 -6.88 -3.76 14.43
N GLY A 65 -6.03 -2.80 14.04
CA GLY A 65 -5.40 -1.83 14.95
C GLY A 65 -4.51 -2.43 16.04
N THR A 66 -3.30 -2.87 15.68
CA THR A 66 -2.29 -3.40 16.61
C THR A 66 -0.90 -2.84 16.30
N SER A 67 0.08 -3.01 17.19
CA SER A 67 1.49 -2.75 16.86
C SER A 67 2.07 -3.77 15.89
N GLU A 68 1.47 -4.96 15.80
CA GLU A 68 1.80 -6.00 14.83
C GLU A 68 1.13 -5.75 13.47
N SER A 69 1.41 -6.58 12.47
CA SER A 69 0.76 -6.48 11.16
C SER A 69 -0.77 -6.55 11.28
N HIS A 70 -1.46 -5.55 10.74
CA HIS A 70 -2.90 -5.36 10.90
C HIS A 70 -3.53 -4.76 9.62
N TYR A 71 -4.86 -4.77 9.54
CA TYR A 71 -5.57 -4.01 8.51
C TYR A 71 -5.53 -2.52 8.80
N GLY A 72 -5.29 -1.72 7.76
CA GLY A 72 -5.07 -0.28 7.86
C GLY A 72 -3.71 0.13 7.32
N LEU A 73 -3.25 1.32 7.70
CA LEU A 73 -1.92 1.81 7.36
C LEU A 73 -0.86 0.87 7.91
N GLU A 74 0.07 0.44 7.07
CA GLU A 74 1.16 -0.43 7.48
C GLU A 74 2.47 0.36 7.53
N HIS A 75 2.86 1.00 6.42
CA HIS A 75 3.99 1.92 6.40
C HIS A 75 3.89 2.97 5.29
N PHE A 76 4.85 3.89 5.27
CA PHE A 76 5.15 4.78 4.16
C PHE A 76 6.67 4.84 3.97
N GLY A 77 7.10 5.13 2.75
CA GLY A 77 8.52 5.20 2.39
C GLY A 77 8.90 6.54 1.81
N PHE A 78 10.15 6.94 2.01
CA PHE A 78 10.77 8.07 1.31
C PHE A 78 11.88 7.60 0.39
N ASP A 79 12.00 8.25 -0.76
CA ASP A 79 13.20 8.19 -1.59
C ASP A 79 14.31 9.02 -0.93
N THR A 80 15.55 8.56 -1.09
CA THR A 80 16.78 9.33 -0.85
C THR A 80 17.76 9.04 -1.98
N ASP A 81 18.64 9.99 -2.26
CA ASP A 81 19.69 9.83 -3.29
C ASP A 81 20.80 8.90 -2.80
N ASP A 82 21.04 8.87 -1.48
CA ASP A 82 22.01 8.01 -0.81
C ASP A 82 21.43 7.63 0.56
N ILE A 83 21.25 6.33 0.79
CA ILE A 83 20.70 5.82 2.06
C ILE A 83 21.78 5.71 3.13
N GLU A 84 23.01 5.36 2.74
CA GLU A 84 24.14 5.21 3.66
C GLU A 84 24.53 6.56 4.25
N ALA A 85 24.49 7.62 3.44
CA ALA A 85 24.74 8.99 3.91
C ALA A 85 23.59 9.57 4.77
N ALA A 86 22.41 8.94 4.76
CA ALA A 86 21.21 9.43 5.46
C ALA A 86 20.91 8.68 6.77
N MET A 87 21.70 7.65 7.10
CA MET A 87 21.64 6.88 8.35
C MET A 87 22.60 7.44 9.41
#